data_AF-A0A1R1JEM9-F1
#
_entry.id   AF-A0A1R1JEM9-F1
#
_cell.length_a   1.000
_cell.length_b   1.000
_cell.length_c   1.000
_cell.angle_alpha   90.00
_cell.angle_beta   90.00
_cell.angle_gamma   90.00
#
_symmetry.space_group_name_H-M   'P 1'
#
loop_
_entity.id
_entity.type
_entity.pdbx_description
1 polymer ?
#
loop_
_entity_poly.entity_id
_entity_poly.type
_entity_poly.pdbx_seq_one_letter_code
_entity_poly.pdbx_strand_id
1 'polypeptide(L)'
;MAITLKNEHDIAQMRVACRLASEVLDYLTPYVAAGITTAELDRLCHNYMVDVQGTVPATLNYQPPGYPPYPASCCISVNDVICHGIPGDKVLKNGDALNIDVTVIKEGYFGDTSRMFIVGEGSILAKRLVQTTYECMWLGIDQVKPGAHLGDIGHAIQKHAEAQGYSVVREYCGHGIGTVFHEDPQVVHYGRPGTGVELKPGMIFTIEPMINAGKRDIRTMPDQWTVKTRDRSLSAQWEHTVLVTDTGYDVLTVSAGSPERPVFAHSTPAA
;
A
#
# COMPACT_ATOMS: atom_id res chain seq x y z
N MET A 1 -8.69 -11.86 16.02
CA MET A 1 -8.86 -13.22 15.46
C MET A 1 -7.52 -13.94 15.50
N ALA A 2 -7.48 -15.24 15.18
CA ALA A 2 -6.20 -15.94 15.06
C ALA A 2 -5.64 -15.71 13.65
N ILE A 3 -4.32 -15.63 13.51
CA ILE A 3 -3.67 -15.48 12.20
C ILE A 3 -3.81 -16.81 11.44
N THR A 4 -4.37 -16.74 10.23
CA THR A 4 -4.59 -17.91 9.38
C THR A 4 -3.35 -18.20 8.55
N LEU A 5 -2.80 -19.41 8.68
CA LEU A 5 -1.75 -19.90 7.76
C LEU A 5 -2.43 -20.45 6.51
N LYS A 6 -2.18 -19.81 5.37
CA LYS A 6 -2.77 -20.16 4.08
C LYS A 6 -2.15 -21.45 3.54
N ASN A 7 -3.00 -22.36 3.06
CA ASN A 7 -2.56 -23.59 2.40
C ASN A 7 -2.17 -23.32 0.93
N GLU A 8 -1.71 -24.35 0.21
CA GLU A 8 -1.30 -24.23 -1.19
C GLU A 8 -2.42 -23.72 -2.12
N HIS A 9 -3.67 -24.14 -1.86
CA HIS A 9 -4.82 -23.67 -2.64
C HIS A 9 -5.07 -22.18 -2.40
N ASP A 10 -5.10 -21.75 -1.14
CA ASP A 10 -5.26 -20.34 -0.77
C ASP A 10 -4.16 -19.48 -1.41
N ILE A 11 -2.90 -19.93 -1.33
CA ILE A 11 -1.75 -19.23 -1.92
C ILE A 11 -1.91 -19.11 -3.45
N ALA A 12 -2.35 -20.17 -4.12
CA ALA A 12 -2.58 -20.14 -5.56
C ALA A 12 -3.66 -19.13 -5.97
N GLN A 13 -4.76 -19.04 -5.21
CA GLN A 13 -5.81 -18.04 -5.45
C GLN A 13 -5.33 -16.61 -5.15
N MET A 14 -4.59 -16.42 -4.05
CA MET A 14 -3.99 -15.14 -3.69
C MET A 14 -3.05 -14.63 -4.77
N ARG A 15 -2.23 -15.48 -5.40
CA ARG A 15 -1.38 -15.10 -6.53
C ARG A 15 -2.16 -14.56 -7.72
N VAL A 16 -3.35 -15.11 -7.99
CA VAL A 16 -4.20 -14.63 -9.07
C VAL A 16 -4.80 -13.27 -8.71
N ALA A 17 -5.42 -13.15 -7.54
CA ALA A 17 -6.03 -11.90 -7.08
C ALA A 17 -5.00 -10.75 -6.99
N CYS A 18 -3.85 -11.01 -6.39
CA CYS A 18 -2.77 -10.04 -6.22
C CYS A 18 -2.16 -9.57 -7.55
N ARG A 19 -1.94 -10.49 -8.50
CA ARG A 19 -1.46 -10.11 -9.83
C ARG A 19 -2.48 -9.22 -10.55
N LEU A 20 -3.76 -9.57 -10.49
CA LEU A 20 -4.84 -8.78 -11.10
C LEU A 20 -4.90 -7.36 -10.50
N ALA A 21 -4.78 -7.21 -9.18
CA ALA A 21 -4.72 -5.90 -8.54
C ALA A 21 -3.55 -5.05 -9.07
N SER A 22 -2.37 -5.64 -9.19
CA SER A 22 -1.18 -4.94 -9.72
C SER A 22 -1.33 -4.57 -11.21
N GLU A 23 -1.97 -5.42 -12.01
CA GLU A 23 -2.30 -5.13 -13.42
C GLU A 23 -3.29 -3.95 -13.58
N VAL A 24 -4.18 -3.70 -12.61
CA VAL A 24 -5.03 -2.49 -12.61
C VAL A 24 -4.17 -1.22 -12.53
N LEU A 25 -3.15 -1.20 -11.68
CA LEU A 25 -2.26 -0.04 -11.54
C LEU A 25 -1.43 0.19 -12.81
N ASP A 26 -1.02 -0.88 -13.49
CA ASP A 26 -0.38 -0.79 -14.81
C ASP A 26 -1.33 -0.18 -15.85
N TYR A 27 -2.58 -0.65 -15.89
CA TYR A 27 -3.60 -0.12 -16.77
C TYR A 27 -3.88 1.38 -16.52
N LEU A 28 -3.92 1.82 -15.26
CA LEU A 28 -4.18 3.21 -14.91
C LEU A 28 -3.00 4.14 -15.22
N THR A 29 -1.77 3.64 -15.18
CA THR A 29 -0.52 4.41 -15.36
C THR A 29 -0.56 5.43 -16.51
N PRO A 30 -0.91 5.07 -17.77
CA PRO A 30 -0.93 6.03 -18.88
C PRO A 30 -2.00 7.13 -18.76
N TYR A 31 -3.00 6.96 -17.88
CA TYR A 31 -4.07 7.95 -17.67
C TYR A 31 -3.75 8.95 -16.56
N VAL A 32 -2.72 8.70 -15.74
CA VAL A 32 -2.30 9.60 -14.66
C VAL A 32 -1.59 10.82 -15.25
N ALA A 33 -2.37 11.79 -15.70
CA ALA A 33 -1.90 12.99 -16.39
C ALA A 33 -2.61 14.26 -15.88
N ALA A 34 -1.99 15.42 -16.12
CA ALA A 34 -2.60 16.70 -15.76
C ALA A 34 -3.91 16.91 -16.55
N GLY A 35 -4.95 17.37 -15.86
CA GLY A 35 -6.27 17.65 -16.44
C GLY A 35 -7.31 16.54 -16.25
N ILE A 36 -6.91 15.32 -15.87
CA ILE A 36 -7.87 14.26 -15.52
C ILE A 36 -8.41 14.48 -14.10
N THR A 37 -9.66 14.10 -13.84
CA THR A 37 -10.21 14.08 -12.47
C THR A 37 -9.91 12.75 -11.79
N THR A 38 -9.84 12.76 -10.47
CA THR A 38 -9.77 11.51 -9.70
C THR A 38 -11.00 10.62 -9.93
N ALA A 39 -12.19 11.19 -10.12
CA ALA A 39 -13.39 10.42 -10.46
C ALA A 39 -13.28 9.71 -11.82
N GLU A 40 -12.65 10.32 -12.81
CA GLU A 40 -12.44 9.66 -14.11
C GLU A 40 -11.42 8.51 -14.01
N LEU A 41 -10.37 8.66 -13.18
CA LEU A 41 -9.46 7.56 -12.87
C LEU A 41 -10.17 6.39 -12.17
N ASP A 42 -11.03 6.68 -11.19
CA ASP A 42 -11.84 5.65 -10.51
C ASP A 42 -12.79 4.93 -11.48
N ARG A 43 -13.42 5.67 -12.41
CA ARG A 43 -14.27 5.08 -13.45
C ARG A 43 -13.47 4.15 -14.37
N LEU A 44 -12.27 4.54 -14.78
CA LEU A 44 -11.39 3.69 -15.57
C LEU A 44 -10.98 2.43 -14.79
N CYS A 45 -10.66 2.60 -13.50
CA CYS A 45 -10.31 1.52 -12.57
C CYS A 45 -11.46 0.51 -12.46
N HIS A 46 -12.66 0.99 -12.15
CA HIS A 46 -13.88 0.18 -12.02
C HIS A 46 -14.15 -0.62 -13.28
N ASN A 47 -14.20 0.04 -14.44
CA ASN A 47 -14.51 -0.61 -15.71
C ASN A 47 -13.47 -1.67 -16.07
N TYR A 48 -12.19 -1.43 -15.80
CA TYR A 48 -11.15 -2.42 -16.07
C TYR A 48 -11.30 -3.67 -15.17
N MET A 49 -11.56 -3.47 -13.88
CA MET A 49 -11.82 -4.58 -12.96
C MET A 49 -13.03 -5.41 -13.41
N VAL A 50 -14.18 -4.76 -13.64
CA VAL A 50 -15.45 -5.44 -13.89
C VAL A 50 -15.53 -5.99 -15.31
N ASP A 51 -15.25 -5.17 -16.32
CA ASP A 51 -15.53 -5.50 -17.72
C ASP A 51 -14.37 -6.26 -18.39
N VAL A 52 -13.14 -6.10 -17.90
CA VAL A 52 -11.95 -6.73 -18.51
C VAL A 52 -11.41 -7.89 -17.68
N GLN A 53 -11.18 -7.69 -16.37
CA GLN A 53 -10.63 -8.74 -15.50
C GLN A 53 -11.71 -9.69 -14.94
N GLY A 54 -12.97 -9.26 -14.93
CA GLY A 54 -14.05 -9.97 -14.25
C GLY A 54 -13.78 -10.13 -12.76
N THR A 55 -13.30 -9.07 -12.11
CA THR A 55 -13.11 -8.95 -10.66
C THR A 55 -14.16 -8.01 -10.06
N VAL A 56 -14.25 -7.97 -8.74
CA VAL A 56 -15.08 -7.01 -8.00
C VAL A 56 -14.17 -5.99 -7.30
N PRO A 57 -14.44 -4.67 -7.40
CA PRO A 57 -13.71 -3.66 -6.64
C PRO A 57 -14.03 -3.80 -5.14
N ALA A 58 -13.03 -4.13 -4.32
CA ALA A 58 -13.29 -4.49 -2.92
C ALA A 58 -13.64 -3.29 -2.04
N THR A 59 -13.16 -2.09 -2.39
CA THR A 59 -13.42 -0.86 -1.63
C THR A 59 -14.86 -0.37 -1.80
N LEU A 60 -15.51 -0.70 -2.92
CA LEU A 60 -16.84 -0.18 -3.23
C LEU A 60 -17.88 -0.77 -2.27
N ASN A 61 -18.54 0.10 -1.49
CA ASN A 61 -19.42 -0.25 -0.38
C ASN A 61 -18.74 -0.99 0.78
N TYR A 62 -17.41 -0.99 0.86
CA TYR A 62 -16.72 -1.50 2.03
C TYR A 62 -17.10 -0.66 3.26
N GLN A 63 -17.54 -1.34 4.32
CA GLN A 63 -18.09 -0.69 5.49
C GLN A 63 -17.62 -1.37 6.79
N PRO A 64 -16.43 -1.00 7.30
CA PRO A 64 -16.01 -1.41 8.62
C PRO A 64 -16.94 -0.82 9.69
N PRO A 65 -17.09 -1.48 10.86
CA PRO A 65 -17.97 -1.00 11.92
C PRO A 65 -17.67 0.45 12.33
N GLY A 66 -18.70 1.30 12.33
CA GLY A 66 -18.58 2.71 12.69
C GLY A 66 -18.22 3.66 11.55
N TYR A 67 -18.06 3.17 10.31
CA TYR A 67 -17.83 3.98 9.12
C TYR A 67 -19.06 3.99 8.19
N PRO A 68 -19.29 5.07 7.43
CA PRO A 68 -20.20 5.03 6.29
C PRO A 68 -19.61 4.15 5.17
N PRO A 69 -20.41 3.51 4.29
CA PRO A 69 -19.87 2.75 3.17
C PRO A 69 -18.94 3.60 2.30
N TYR A 70 -17.79 3.06 1.93
CA TYR A 70 -16.86 3.75 1.03
C TYR A 70 -17.47 3.82 -0.39
N PRO A 71 -17.47 5.01 -1.05
CA PRO A 71 -18.32 5.24 -2.21
C PRO A 71 -17.68 4.94 -3.57
N ALA A 72 -16.41 4.52 -3.61
CA ALA A 72 -15.62 4.41 -4.85
C ALA A 72 -14.89 3.07 -4.98
N SER A 73 -14.34 2.79 -6.16
CA SER A 73 -13.73 1.50 -6.54
C SER A 73 -12.23 1.43 -6.28
N CYS A 74 -11.60 2.57 -5.98
CA CYS A 74 -10.23 2.68 -5.50
C CYS A 74 -10.10 3.88 -4.54
N CYS A 75 -8.94 3.99 -3.90
CA CYS A 75 -8.55 5.17 -3.12
C CYS A 75 -7.53 5.99 -3.93
N ILE A 76 -7.74 7.31 -4.02
CA ILE A 76 -6.80 8.22 -4.70
C ILE A 76 -6.39 9.35 -3.75
N SER A 77 -5.16 9.24 -3.24
CA SER A 77 -4.64 10.11 -2.19
C SER A 77 -3.63 11.10 -2.77
N VAL A 78 -4.07 12.34 -3.02
CA VAL A 78 -3.25 13.39 -3.66
C VAL A 78 -2.56 14.29 -2.61
N ASN A 79 -1.24 14.46 -2.73
CA ASN A 79 -0.38 15.37 -1.99
C ASN A 79 -0.40 15.20 -0.47
N ASP A 80 -1.25 15.97 0.24
CA ASP A 80 -1.35 15.98 1.70
C ASP A 80 -2.32 14.92 2.24
N VAL A 81 -2.99 14.19 1.34
CA VAL A 81 -3.81 13.02 1.67
C VAL A 81 -2.87 11.84 1.91
N ILE A 82 -2.97 11.26 3.10
CA ILE A 82 -2.18 10.11 3.55
C ILE A 82 -2.73 8.83 2.92
N CYS A 83 -4.02 8.56 3.13
CA CYS A 83 -4.72 7.38 2.64
C CYS A 83 -6.23 7.65 2.51
N HIS A 84 -6.94 6.71 1.88
CA HIS A 84 -8.40 6.68 1.75
C HIS A 84 -9.03 7.94 1.12
N GLY A 85 -8.29 8.63 0.24
CA GLY A 85 -8.84 9.75 -0.51
C GLY A 85 -9.97 9.29 -1.43
N ILE A 86 -11.18 9.81 -1.19
CA ILE A 86 -12.35 9.51 -2.03
C ILE A 86 -12.20 10.19 -3.40
N PRO A 87 -12.20 9.43 -4.52
CA PRO A 87 -12.24 9.99 -5.86
C PRO A 87 -13.43 10.94 -6.08
N GLY A 88 -13.16 12.10 -6.70
CA GLY A 88 -14.17 13.12 -6.99
C GLY A 88 -13.69 14.17 -8.00
N ASP A 89 -14.17 15.40 -7.86
CA ASP A 89 -13.92 16.53 -8.78
C ASP A 89 -12.49 17.07 -8.77
N LYS A 90 -11.60 16.51 -7.95
CA LYS A 90 -10.18 16.91 -7.91
C LYS A 90 -9.54 16.65 -9.27
N VAL A 91 -9.23 17.73 -9.99
CA VAL A 91 -8.42 17.71 -11.22
C VAL A 91 -6.95 17.63 -10.86
N LEU A 92 -6.24 16.64 -11.42
CA LEU A 92 -4.80 16.49 -11.27
C LEU A 92 -4.04 17.61 -12.00
N LYS A 93 -3.01 18.13 -11.34
CA LYS A 93 -2.16 19.20 -11.87
C LYS A 93 -0.73 18.71 -12.06
N ASN A 94 -0.01 19.34 -12.99
CA ASN A 94 1.44 19.15 -13.08
C ASN A 94 2.08 19.48 -11.72
N GLY A 95 2.88 18.56 -11.20
CA GLY A 95 3.53 18.66 -9.90
C GLY A 95 2.85 17.87 -8.79
N ASP A 96 1.59 17.43 -8.96
CA ASP A 96 0.89 16.61 -7.96
C ASP A 96 1.59 15.25 -7.83
N ALA A 97 1.76 14.79 -6.59
CA ALA A 97 2.09 13.40 -6.27
C ALA A 97 0.85 12.74 -5.69
N LEU A 98 0.55 11.51 -6.12
CA LEU A 98 -0.63 10.79 -5.68
C LEU A 98 -0.36 9.31 -5.51
N ASN A 99 -0.98 8.72 -4.51
CA ASN A 99 -1.14 7.27 -4.40
C ASN A 99 -2.45 6.86 -5.08
N ILE A 100 -2.44 5.75 -5.82
CA ILE A 100 -3.65 5.01 -6.18
C ILE A 100 -3.54 3.65 -5.51
N ASP A 101 -4.54 3.32 -4.72
CA ASP A 101 -4.65 2.12 -3.91
C ASP A 101 -5.86 1.30 -4.38
N VAL A 102 -5.59 0.04 -4.68
CA VAL A 102 -6.46 -0.87 -5.42
C VAL A 102 -6.51 -2.22 -4.74
N THR A 103 -7.74 -2.60 -4.42
CA THR A 103 -8.07 -3.95 -3.98
C THR A 103 -9.09 -4.60 -4.92
N VAL A 104 -8.79 -5.81 -5.40
CA VAL A 104 -9.73 -6.63 -6.19
C VAL A 104 -10.18 -7.85 -5.42
N ILE A 105 -11.39 -8.34 -5.72
CA ILE A 105 -11.87 -9.65 -5.30
C ILE A 105 -11.93 -10.56 -6.53
N LYS A 106 -11.23 -11.70 -6.48
CA LYS A 106 -11.31 -12.77 -7.48
C LYS A 106 -11.56 -14.11 -6.80
N GLU A 107 -12.63 -14.80 -7.19
CA GLU A 107 -13.03 -16.10 -6.61
C GLU A 107 -13.07 -16.12 -5.07
N GLY A 108 -13.47 -15.00 -4.46
CA GLY A 108 -13.55 -14.85 -3.00
C GLY A 108 -12.23 -14.47 -2.29
N TYR A 109 -11.13 -14.27 -3.02
CA TYR A 109 -9.85 -13.82 -2.49
C TYR A 109 -9.58 -12.36 -2.83
N PHE A 110 -9.07 -11.62 -1.86
CA PHE A 110 -8.73 -10.21 -1.96
C PHE A 110 -7.26 -10.07 -2.37
N GLY A 111 -6.96 -9.25 -3.36
CA GLY A 111 -5.59 -8.87 -3.72
C GLY A 111 -5.43 -7.37 -3.60
N ASP A 112 -4.40 -6.92 -2.88
CA ASP A 112 -4.30 -5.52 -2.42
C ASP A 112 -2.91 -4.92 -2.60
N THR A 113 -2.86 -3.74 -3.22
CA THR A 113 -1.62 -3.03 -3.52
C THR A 113 -1.88 -1.58 -3.91
N SER A 114 -0.88 -0.73 -3.70
CA SER A 114 -0.91 0.67 -4.07
C SER A 114 0.42 1.15 -4.65
N ARG A 115 0.34 2.16 -5.51
CA ARG A 115 1.50 2.73 -6.23
C ARG A 115 1.46 4.25 -6.18
N MET A 116 2.63 4.86 -6.00
CA MET A 116 2.78 6.31 -6.16
C MET A 116 2.99 6.69 -7.62
N PHE A 117 2.39 7.81 -8.00
CA PHE A 117 2.55 8.47 -9.28
C PHE A 117 2.93 9.94 -9.06
N ILE A 118 3.65 10.50 -10.03
CA ILE A 118 3.98 11.92 -10.09
C ILE A 118 3.47 12.45 -11.43
N VAL A 119 2.59 13.46 -11.37
CA VAL A 119 2.00 14.06 -12.56
C VAL A 119 2.97 15.08 -13.14
N GLY A 120 3.39 14.88 -14.38
CA GLY A 120 4.36 15.76 -15.03
C GLY A 120 5.73 15.66 -14.38
N GLU A 121 6.35 16.79 -14.05
CA GLU A 121 7.72 16.75 -13.53
C GLU A 121 7.78 16.45 -12.04
N GLY A 122 6.86 16.94 -11.21
CA GLY A 122 6.95 16.82 -9.75
C GLY A 122 8.04 17.67 -9.10
N SER A 123 7.84 18.03 -7.83
CA SER A 123 8.88 18.72 -7.04
C SER A 123 10.01 17.77 -6.63
N ILE A 124 11.20 18.30 -6.35
CA ILE A 124 12.33 17.51 -5.79
C ILE A 124 11.92 16.82 -4.48
N LEU A 125 11.15 17.52 -3.63
CA LEU A 125 10.65 16.96 -2.39
C LEU A 125 9.72 15.77 -2.65
N ALA A 126 8.77 15.91 -3.58
CA ALA A 126 7.85 14.83 -3.94
C ALA A 126 8.60 13.61 -4.48
N LYS A 127 9.55 13.80 -5.40
CA LYS A 127 10.37 12.71 -5.94
C LYS A 127 11.13 11.96 -4.86
N ARG A 128 11.78 12.70 -3.94
CA ARG A 128 12.54 12.10 -2.84
C ARG A 128 11.63 11.37 -1.86
N LEU A 129 10.51 11.97 -1.48
CA LEU A 129 9.55 11.34 -0.57
C LEU A 129 9.01 10.03 -1.17
N VAL A 130 8.52 10.07 -2.42
CA VAL A 130 7.99 8.89 -3.12
C VAL A 130 9.04 7.77 -3.19
N GLN A 131 10.27 8.10 -3.54
CA GLN A 131 11.37 7.15 -3.63
C GLN A 131 11.74 6.57 -2.25
N THR A 132 11.87 7.41 -1.23
CA THR A 132 12.19 6.97 0.14
C THR A 132 11.08 6.09 0.73
N THR A 133 9.81 6.40 0.46
CA THR A 133 8.70 5.52 0.88
C THR A 133 8.77 4.16 0.20
N TYR A 134 9.11 4.11 -1.09
CA TYR A 134 9.29 2.86 -1.82
C TYR A 134 10.44 2.02 -1.25
N GLU A 135 11.55 2.67 -0.91
CA GLU A 135 12.69 2.07 -0.22
C GLU A 135 12.30 1.55 1.18
N CYS A 136 11.54 2.32 1.96
CA CYS A 136 11.03 1.90 3.26
C CYS A 136 10.23 0.60 3.14
N MET A 137 9.27 0.53 2.21
CA MET A 137 8.47 -0.67 1.98
C MET A 137 9.37 -1.88 1.71
N TRP A 138 10.31 -1.75 0.77
CA TRP A 138 11.23 -2.85 0.43
C TRP A 138 12.16 -3.26 1.56
N LEU A 139 12.70 -2.31 2.35
CA LEU A 139 13.50 -2.61 3.53
C LEU A 139 12.69 -3.36 4.59
N GLY A 140 11.40 -3.05 4.72
CA GLY A 140 10.45 -3.79 5.54
C GLY A 140 10.20 -5.21 5.01
N ILE A 141 9.91 -5.35 3.71
CA ILE A 141 9.74 -6.64 3.03
C ILE A 141 10.99 -7.51 3.20
N ASP A 142 12.19 -6.93 3.16
CA ASP A 142 13.46 -7.65 3.33
C ASP A 142 13.66 -8.26 4.73
N GLN A 143 12.88 -7.84 5.72
CA GLN A 143 12.88 -8.49 7.04
C GLN A 143 11.97 -9.73 7.11
N VAL A 144 11.14 -9.96 6.10
CA VAL A 144 10.13 -11.03 6.10
C VAL A 144 10.81 -12.38 5.86
N LYS A 145 10.82 -13.21 6.89
CA LYS A 145 11.26 -14.61 6.83
C LYS A 145 10.74 -15.39 8.05
N PRO A 146 10.69 -16.73 7.99
CA PRO A 146 10.34 -17.53 9.16
C PRO A 146 11.19 -17.20 10.39
N GLY A 147 10.55 -17.03 11.54
CA GLY A 147 11.19 -16.71 12.82
C GLY A 147 11.55 -15.24 13.03
N ALA A 148 11.46 -14.39 11.99
CA ALA A 148 11.49 -12.93 12.19
C ALA A 148 10.19 -12.45 12.85
N HIS A 149 10.14 -11.21 13.31
CA HIS A 149 8.96 -10.66 13.98
C HIS A 149 8.43 -9.41 13.26
N LEU A 150 7.13 -9.11 13.40
CA LEU A 150 6.52 -7.91 12.81
C LEU A 150 7.22 -6.61 13.23
N GLY A 151 7.76 -6.55 14.45
CA GLY A 151 8.54 -5.41 14.93
C GLY A 151 9.84 -5.17 14.16
N ASP A 152 10.41 -6.19 13.52
CA ASP A 152 11.59 -6.06 12.65
C ASP A 152 11.24 -5.24 11.39
N ILE A 153 10.07 -5.52 10.78
CA ILE A 153 9.54 -4.80 9.61
C ILE A 153 9.37 -3.31 9.95
N GLY A 154 8.62 -3.02 11.03
CA GLY A 154 8.38 -1.66 11.47
C GLY A 154 9.66 -0.92 11.87
N HIS A 155 10.62 -1.60 12.50
CA HIS A 155 11.91 -1.02 12.84
C HIS A 155 12.71 -0.61 11.59
N ALA A 156 12.78 -1.48 10.57
CA ALA A 156 13.50 -1.21 9.34
C ALA A 156 12.93 0.00 8.60
N ILE A 157 11.60 0.06 8.45
CA ILE A 157 10.88 1.19 7.84
C ILE A 157 11.16 2.48 8.61
N GLN A 158 10.92 2.48 9.93
CA GLN A 158 11.06 3.68 10.75
C GLN A 158 12.49 4.23 10.71
N LYS A 159 13.48 3.36 10.83
CA LYS A 159 14.90 3.77 10.81
C LYS A 159 15.27 4.45 9.50
N HIS A 160 14.81 3.94 8.36
CA HIS A 160 15.11 4.53 7.05
C HIS A 160 14.39 5.88 6.86
N ALA A 161 13.09 5.93 7.15
CA ALA A 161 12.30 7.15 7.02
C ALA A 161 12.84 8.29 7.88
N GLU A 162 13.11 8.02 9.17
CA GLU A 162 13.59 9.03 10.12
C GLU A 162 15.02 9.49 9.80
N ALA A 163 15.88 8.62 9.27
CA ALA A 163 17.22 8.99 8.83
C ALA A 163 17.22 9.97 7.64
N GLN A 164 16.15 9.97 6.83
CA GLN A 164 15.94 10.91 5.72
C GLN A 164 15.18 12.18 6.16
N GLY A 165 14.86 12.32 7.44
CA GLY A 165 14.15 13.48 7.99
C GLY A 165 12.63 13.44 7.80
N TYR A 166 12.06 12.28 7.47
CA TYR A 166 10.62 12.07 7.35
C TYR A 166 10.03 11.46 8.61
N SER A 167 8.69 11.40 8.68
CA SER A 167 7.98 10.78 9.80
C SER A 167 7.04 9.68 9.33
N VAL A 168 6.81 8.69 10.20
CA VAL A 168 5.94 7.53 9.93
C VAL A 168 4.57 7.75 10.57
N VAL A 169 3.50 7.54 9.80
CA VAL A 169 2.11 7.49 10.30
C VAL A 169 1.95 6.30 11.23
N ARG A 170 1.17 6.45 12.32
CA ARG A 170 1.07 5.41 13.36
C ARG A 170 -0.35 4.89 13.60
N GLU A 171 -1.33 5.58 13.03
CA GLU A 171 -2.75 5.31 13.20
C GLU A 171 -3.29 4.29 12.20
N TYR A 172 -2.54 4.03 11.13
CA TYR A 172 -2.83 3.03 10.11
C TYR A 172 -1.67 2.03 10.03
N CYS A 173 -1.98 0.80 9.64
CA CYS A 173 -1.05 -0.32 9.60
C CYS A 173 -1.42 -1.25 8.45
N GLY A 174 -0.48 -2.07 8.02
CA GLY A 174 -0.80 -3.21 7.18
C GLY A 174 -1.67 -4.23 7.90
N HIS A 175 -2.16 -5.21 7.16
CA HIS A 175 -3.09 -6.20 7.66
C HIS A 175 -2.87 -7.57 7.04
N GLY A 176 -3.32 -8.62 7.73
CA GLY A 176 -3.51 -9.92 7.09
C GLY A 176 -4.57 -9.82 6.01
N ILE A 177 -4.45 -10.64 4.98
CA ILE A 177 -5.35 -10.64 3.84
C ILE A 177 -5.52 -12.05 3.27
N GLY A 178 -6.73 -12.34 2.79
CA GLY A 178 -7.07 -13.64 2.21
C GLY A 178 -8.48 -13.63 1.64
N THR A 179 -9.37 -14.42 2.25
CA THR A 179 -10.82 -14.39 1.98
C THR A 179 -11.54 -13.33 2.81
N VAL A 180 -10.81 -12.67 3.71
CA VAL A 180 -11.23 -11.47 4.45
C VAL A 180 -10.30 -10.34 4.01
N PHE A 181 -10.89 -9.17 3.73
CA PHE A 181 -10.14 -8.01 3.26
C PHE A 181 -9.08 -7.59 4.29
N HIS A 182 -9.52 -7.26 5.51
CA HIS A 182 -8.65 -6.90 6.62
C HIS A 182 -8.78 -7.93 7.75
N GLU A 183 -7.78 -8.81 7.89
CA GLU A 183 -7.67 -9.78 8.98
C GLU A 183 -6.35 -9.62 9.76
N ASP A 184 -6.15 -10.42 10.81
CA ASP A 184 -4.88 -10.41 11.54
C ASP A 184 -3.76 -11.05 10.70
N PRO A 185 -2.50 -10.58 10.85
CA PRO A 185 -2.03 -9.62 11.84
C PRO A 185 -2.16 -8.16 11.43
N GLN A 186 -2.21 -7.25 12.41
CA GLN A 186 -1.91 -5.83 12.19
C GLN A 186 -0.40 -5.59 12.07
N VAL A 187 0.05 -5.01 10.95
CA VAL A 187 1.46 -4.81 10.61
C VAL A 187 1.82 -3.33 10.72
N VAL A 188 2.25 -2.91 11.89
CA VAL A 188 2.66 -1.51 12.12
C VAL A 188 4.00 -1.19 11.44
N HIS A 189 4.13 0.02 10.89
CA HIS A 189 5.33 0.46 10.15
C HIS A 189 6.37 1.17 11.02
N TYR A 190 6.27 1.01 12.34
CA TYR A 190 7.19 1.50 13.35
C TYR A 190 7.39 0.42 14.42
N GLY A 191 8.56 0.34 15.05
CA GLY A 191 8.76 -0.76 15.99
C GLY A 191 10.16 -0.94 16.54
N ARG A 192 10.29 -2.02 17.33
CA ARG A 192 11.55 -2.48 17.92
C ARG A 192 11.86 -3.88 17.38
N PRO A 193 13.13 -4.18 17.08
CA PRO A 193 13.52 -5.51 16.61
C PRO A 193 13.11 -6.63 17.57
N GLY A 194 12.72 -7.79 17.04
CA GLY A 194 12.36 -8.99 17.80
C GLY A 194 11.08 -8.87 18.64
N THR A 195 10.18 -7.93 18.31
CA THR A 195 8.92 -7.73 19.04
C THR A 195 7.69 -7.98 18.17
N GLY A 196 6.56 -8.31 18.79
CA GLY A 196 5.31 -8.58 18.08
C GLY A 196 5.16 -10.04 17.69
N VAL A 197 4.35 -10.30 16.66
CA VAL A 197 4.08 -11.66 16.17
C VAL A 197 5.30 -12.22 15.45
N GLU A 198 5.66 -13.46 15.74
CA GLU A 198 6.63 -14.25 14.99
C GLU A 198 6.04 -14.69 13.64
N LEU A 199 6.78 -14.42 12.56
CA LEU A 199 6.40 -14.74 11.19
C LEU A 199 6.57 -16.24 10.90
N LYS A 200 5.56 -16.85 10.29
CA LYS A 200 5.53 -18.28 9.94
C LYS A 200 5.18 -18.47 8.48
N PRO A 201 5.71 -19.51 7.81
CA PRO A 201 5.33 -19.85 6.45
C PRO A 201 3.81 -19.95 6.29
N GLY A 202 3.30 -19.43 5.17
CA GLY A 202 1.86 -19.38 4.87
C GLY A 202 1.13 -18.16 5.42
N MET A 203 1.78 -17.30 6.22
CA MET A 203 1.21 -15.99 6.54
C MET A 203 1.21 -15.11 5.28
N ILE A 204 0.08 -14.45 5.01
CA ILE A 204 -0.05 -13.43 3.96
C ILE A 204 -0.56 -12.13 4.58
N PHE A 205 0.13 -11.03 4.31
CA PHE A 205 -0.21 -9.71 4.85
C PHE A 205 0.34 -8.58 3.97
N THR A 206 -0.16 -7.37 4.17
CA THR A 206 0.28 -6.16 3.46
C THR A 206 1.42 -5.47 4.22
N ILE A 207 2.35 -4.87 3.47
CA ILE A 207 3.33 -3.90 3.98
C ILE A 207 3.11 -2.60 3.21
N GLU A 208 2.45 -1.66 3.86
CA GLU A 208 1.90 -0.43 3.25
C GLU A 208 2.34 0.89 3.94
N PRO A 209 3.65 1.16 4.11
CA PRO A 209 4.10 2.30 4.91
C PRO A 209 3.64 3.65 4.35
N MET A 210 3.01 4.44 5.20
CA MET A 210 2.68 5.84 4.97
C MET A 210 3.71 6.76 5.62
N ILE A 211 4.42 7.53 4.79
CA ILE A 211 5.53 8.40 5.21
C ILE A 211 5.20 9.85 4.88
N ASN A 212 5.29 10.72 5.89
CA ASN A 212 5.02 12.15 5.77
C ASN A 212 6.33 12.94 5.64
N ALA A 213 6.33 13.93 4.75
CA ALA A 213 7.43 14.90 4.63
C ALA A 213 7.59 15.78 5.89
N GLY A 214 6.50 16.03 6.60
CA GLY A 214 6.46 16.82 7.83
C GLY A 214 6.29 15.93 9.06
N LYS A 215 5.35 16.32 9.94
CA LYS A 215 5.06 15.62 11.20
C LYS A 215 4.12 14.44 11.00
N ARG A 216 4.16 13.49 11.95
CA ARG A 216 3.35 12.27 11.91
C ARG A 216 1.85 12.50 12.12
N ASP A 217 1.46 13.62 12.73
CA ASP A 217 0.09 13.82 13.18
C ASP A 217 -0.87 13.91 12.00
N ILE A 218 -1.99 13.21 12.11
CA ILE A 218 -3.00 13.13 11.07
C ILE A 218 -4.26 13.94 11.40
N ARG A 219 -5.14 14.07 10.41
CA ARG A 219 -6.50 14.58 10.55
C ARG A 219 -7.43 13.82 9.61
N THR A 220 -8.45 13.17 10.17
CA THR A 220 -9.58 12.62 9.40
C THR A 220 -10.53 13.74 8.98
N MET A 221 -10.99 13.69 7.74
CA MET A 221 -11.88 14.69 7.15
C MET A 221 -13.36 14.41 7.48
N PRO A 222 -14.27 15.38 7.27
CA PRO A 222 -15.70 15.20 7.58
C PRO A 222 -16.41 14.08 6.79
N ASP A 223 -15.83 13.63 5.68
CA ASP A 223 -16.29 12.46 4.93
C ASP A 223 -16.06 11.13 5.65
N GLN A 224 -15.36 11.16 6.79
CA GLN A 224 -15.00 10.02 7.66
C GLN A 224 -14.02 9.01 7.04
N TRP A 225 -13.50 9.28 5.85
CA TRP A 225 -12.58 8.39 5.14
C TRP A 225 -11.25 9.07 4.86
N THR A 226 -11.26 10.24 4.22
CA THR A 226 -10.05 10.91 3.78
C THR A 226 -9.18 11.28 4.98
N VAL A 227 -7.93 10.83 4.97
CA VAL A 227 -6.95 11.13 6.01
C VAL A 227 -5.90 12.08 5.45
N LYS A 228 -5.60 13.16 6.18
CA LYS A 228 -4.60 14.14 5.77
C LYS A 228 -3.51 14.33 6.81
N THR A 229 -2.35 14.80 6.36
CA THR A 229 -1.33 15.34 7.26
C THR A 229 -1.88 16.58 7.97
N ARG A 230 -1.67 16.69 9.28
CA ARG A 230 -2.19 17.82 10.06
C ARG A 230 -1.51 19.14 9.71
N ASP A 231 -0.24 19.07 9.30
CA ASP A 231 0.57 20.22 8.90
C ASP A 231 0.50 20.53 7.39
N ARG A 232 -0.29 19.77 6.62
CA ARG A 232 -0.45 19.89 5.16
C ARG A 232 0.83 19.63 4.36
N SER A 233 1.82 18.98 4.97
CA SER A 233 2.97 18.45 4.25
C SER A 233 2.57 17.29 3.34
N LEU A 234 3.40 16.98 2.34
CA LEU A 234 3.18 15.82 1.47
C LEU A 234 3.23 14.51 2.28
N SER A 235 2.44 13.54 1.84
CA SER A 235 2.54 12.14 2.26
C SER A 235 2.73 11.25 1.04
N ALA A 236 3.31 10.07 1.24
CA ALA A 236 3.43 9.04 0.22
C ALA A 236 3.24 7.67 0.85
N GLN A 237 2.63 6.76 0.10
CA GLN A 237 2.37 5.37 0.47
C GLN A 237 2.71 4.46 -0.69
N TRP A 238 3.32 3.32 -0.39
CA TRP A 238 3.50 2.20 -1.32
C TRP A 238 3.07 0.95 -0.62
N GLU A 239 2.58 -0.03 -1.38
CA GLU A 239 2.10 -1.25 -0.78
C GLU A 239 2.30 -2.49 -1.65
N HIS A 240 2.71 -3.56 -0.98
CA HIS A 240 2.60 -4.91 -1.49
C HIS A 240 1.95 -5.85 -0.48
N THR A 241 1.10 -6.73 -0.99
CA THR A 241 0.77 -8.01 -0.33
C THR A 241 1.94 -9.00 -0.46
N VAL A 242 2.39 -9.56 0.66
CA VAL A 242 3.51 -10.51 0.75
C VAL A 242 3.13 -11.82 1.41
N LEU A 243 3.72 -12.92 0.95
CA LEU A 243 3.65 -14.26 1.53
C LEU A 243 4.96 -14.57 2.26
N VAL A 244 4.88 -15.06 3.49
CA VAL A 244 6.02 -15.70 4.16
C VAL A 244 6.21 -17.10 3.59
N THR A 245 7.38 -17.38 3.02
CA THR A 245 7.77 -18.70 2.48
C THR A 245 8.64 -19.45 3.48
N ASP A 246 8.99 -20.72 3.20
CA ASP A 246 9.86 -21.52 4.08
C ASP A 246 11.26 -20.94 4.27
N THR A 247 11.71 -20.07 3.37
CA THR A 247 13.08 -19.52 3.36
C THR A 247 13.14 -17.99 3.37
N GLY A 248 12.00 -17.29 3.31
CA GLY A 248 11.96 -15.84 3.18
C GLY A 248 10.55 -15.33 2.89
N TYR A 249 10.42 -14.62 1.78
CA TYR A 249 9.17 -14.01 1.34
C TYR A 249 8.93 -14.22 -0.15
N ASP A 250 7.70 -13.95 -0.58
CA ASP A 250 7.31 -13.78 -1.96
C ASP A 250 6.37 -12.58 -2.07
N VAL A 251 6.61 -11.71 -3.05
CA VAL A 251 5.79 -10.51 -3.29
C VAL A 251 4.71 -10.87 -4.31
N LEU A 252 3.46 -10.93 -3.88
CA LEU A 252 2.37 -11.47 -4.70
C LEU A 252 1.81 -10.45 -5.70
N THR A 253 2.01 -9.16 -5.43
CA THR A 253 1.40 -8.02 -6.15
C THR A 253 2.37 -7.41 -7.16
N VAL A 254 3.00 -8.27 -7.95
CA VAL A 254 3.88 -7.90 -9.06
C VAL A 254 3.21 -8.17 -10.42
N SER A 255 3.48 -7.27 -11.35
CA SER A 255 2.97 -7.24 -12.73
C SER A 255 4.08 -6.77 -13.68
N ALA A 256 3.83 -6.77 -14.98
CA ALA A 256 4.83 -6.36 -15.97
C ALA A 256 5.26 -4.88 -15.85
N GLY A 257 4.37 -4.00 -15.39
CA GLY A 257 4.65 -2.57 -15.16
C GLY A 257 5.02 -2.24 -13.71
N SER A 258 5.17 -3.23 -12.84
CA SER A 258 5.62 -3.01 -11.47
C SER A 258 7.04 -2.41 -11.46
N PRO A 259 7.28 -1.35 -10.66
CA PRO A 259 8.62 -0.80 -10.53
C PRO A 259 9.62 -1.84 -10.02
N GLU A 260 10.87 -1.76 -10.47
CA GLU A 260 11.92 -2.64 -9.99
C GLU A 260 12.24 -2.38 -8.52
N ARG A 261 12.51 -3.46 -7.77
CA ARG A 261 13.02 -3.37 -6.40
C ARG A 261 14.26 -2.45 -6.35
N PRO A 262 14.34 -1.49 -5.41
CA PRO A 262 15.51 -0.64 -5.25
C PRO A 262 16.77 -1.45 -4.95
N VAL A 263 17.89 -1.06 -5.55
CA VAL A 263 19.20 -1.60 -5.22
C VAL A 263 19.78 -0.79 -4.07
N PHE A 264 19.80 -1.38 -2.88
CA PHE A 264 20.49 -0.80 -1.73
C PHE A 264 21.99 -1.07 -1.85
N ALA A 265 22.83 -0.03 -1.83
CA ALA A 265 24.27 -0.23 -1.70
C ALA A 265 24.52 -0.99 -0.40
N HIS A 266 24.97 -2.25 -0.49
CA HIS A 266 25.21 -3.08 0.68
C HIS A 266 26.11 -2.33 1.68
N SER A 267 25.59 -2.09 2.89
CA SER A 267 26.46 -2.04 4.06
C SER A 267 27.22 -3.36 4.08
N THR A 268 28.52 -3.28 3.84
CA THR A 268 29.46 -4.40 3.95
C THR A 268 29.15 -5.16 5.24
N PRO A 269 29.07 -6.51 5.23
CA PRO A 269 28.92 -7.23 6.47
C PRO A 269 30.11 -6.86 7.36
N ALA A 270 29.83 -6.42 8.58
CA ALA A 270 30.85 -6.27 9.59
C ALA A 270 31.55 -7.63 9.72
N ALA A 271 32.86 -7.63 9.47
CA ALA A 271 33.74 -8.78 9.66
C ALA A 271 33.82 -9.19 11.13
#